data_AF-A0ABD3MZI2-F1
#
_entry.id   AF-A0ABD3MZI2-F1
#
_cell.length_a   1.000
_cell.length_b   1.000
_cell.length_c   1.000
_cell.angle_alpha   90.00
_cell.angle_beta   90.00
_cell.angle_gamma   90.00
#
_symmetry.space_group_name_H-M   'P 1'
#
loop_
_entity.id
_entity.type
_entity.pdbx_description
1 polymer ?
#
loop_
_entity_poly.entity_id
_entity_poly.type
_entity_poly.pdbx_seq_one_letter_code
_entity_poly.pdbx_strand_id
1 'polypeptide(L)'
;MDLNPFEEYQTPSGYSIDALVKVKGRSICIEVDGPSHFDNRKPTATTLLKRRQIAAIDKIPLVSVPYWKWNKLGKDCVKKQQYLRSLVGI
;
A
#
# COMPACT_ATOMS: atom_id res chain seq x y z
N MET A 1 -0.89 14.62 12.63
CA MET A 1 -2.08 14.29 11.83
C MET A 1 -2.33 12.82 11.99
N ASP A 2 -3.42 12.46 12.63
CA ASP A 2 -3.86 11.07 12.65
C ASP A 2 -4.52 10.76 11.31
N LEU A 3 -4.05 9.70 10.66
CA LEU A 3 -4.68 9.16 9.46
C LEU A 3 -5.72 8.15 9.93
N ASN A 4 -6.95 8.30 9.46
CA ASN A 4 -8.02 7.32 9.68
C ASN A 4 -8.13 6.46 8.41
N PRO A 5 -7.53 5.27 8.37
CA PRO A 5 -7.61 4.39 7.20
C PRO A 5 -9.01 3.79 7.05
N PHE A 6 -9.43 3.56 5.81
CA PHE A 6 -10.49 2.61 5.48
C PHE A 6 -9.83 1.27 5.21
N GLU A 7 -10.06 0.29 6.06
CA GLU A 7 -9.54 -1.08 5.91
C GLU A 7 -10.34 -1.86 4.87
N GLU A 8 -9.68 -2.81 4.19
CA GLU A 8 -10.27 -3.70 3.16
C GLU A 8 -11.12 -2.96 2.13
N TYR A 9 -10.60 -1.82 1.63
CA TYR A 9 -11.34 -0.95 0.73
C TYR A 9 -11.53 -1.58 -0.65
N GLN A 10 -12.73 -1.45 -1.20
CA GLN A 10 -13.01 -1.80 -2.60
C GLN A 10 -12.97 -0.56 -3.47
N THR A 11 -12.10 -0.56 -4.48
CA THR A 11 -12.00 0.54 -5.45
C THR A 11 -13.22 0.60 -6.37
N PRO A 12 -13.50 1.73 -7.02
CA PRO A 12 -14.62 1.86 -7.96
C PRO A 12 -14.62 0.82 -9.08
N SER A 13 -13.44 0.44 -9.59
CA SER A 13 -13.28 -0.62 -10.58
C SER A 13 -13.38 -2.05 -10.03
N GLY A 14 -13.57 -2.21 -8.71
CA GLY A 14 -13.85 -3.49 -8.05
C GLY A 14 -12.63 -4.20 -7.46
N TYR A 15 -11.44 -3.59 -7.44
CA TYR A 15 -10.30 -4.20 -6.75
C TYR A 15 -10.44 -4.06 -5.24
N SER A 16 -10.17 -5.14 -4.50
CA SER A 16 -9.95 -5.06 -3.06
C SER A 16 -8.50 -4.66 -2.77
N ILE A 17 -8.30 -3.74 -1.83
CA ILE A 17 -7.00 -3.30 -1.30
C ILE A 17 -7.01 -3.38 0.23
N ASP A 18 -5.84 -3.50 0.87
CA ASP A 18 -5.78 -3.63 2.33
C ASP A 18 -6.21 -2.35 3.06
N ALA A 19 -5.83 -1.17 2.54
CA ALA A 19 -6.28 0.09 3.14
C ALA A 19 -6.29 1.27 2.15
N LEU A 20 -7.22 2.21 2.37
CA LEU A 20 -7.23 3.53 1.76
C LEU A 20 -6.98 4.59 2.83
N VAL A 21 -6.01 5.48 2.63
CA VAL A 21 -5.77 6.63 3.52
C VAL A 21 -5.97 7.95 2.78
N LYS A 22 -6.44 8.98 3.49
CA LYS A 22 -6.55 10.33 2.95
C LYS A 22 -5.42 11.20 3.52
N VAL A 23 -4.51 11.63 2.66
CA VAL A 23 -3.36 12.45 3.00
C VAL A 23 -3.48 13.80 2.30
N LYS A 24 -3.59 14.89 3.07
CA LYS A 24 -3.74 16.26 2.53
C LYS A 24 -4.85 16.37 1.47
N GLY A 25 -5.98 15.69 1.71
CA GLY A 25 -7.12 15.66 0.80
C GLY A 25 -7.05 14.62 -0.33
N ARG A 26 -5.89 13.99 -0.56
CA ARG A 26 -5.68 12.98 -1.61
C ARG A 26 -5.79 11.56 -1.06
N SER A 27 -6.52 10.71 -1.76
CA SER A 27 -6.60 9.27 -1.45
C SER A 27 -5.35 8.54 -1.94
N ILE A 28 -4.85 7.61 -1.12
CA ILE A 28 -3.73 6.73 -1.45
C ILE A 28 -4.09 5.32 -1.01
N CYS A 29 -4.00 4.35 -1.92
CA CYS A 29 -4.17 2.93 -1.64
C CYS A 29 -2.89 2.34 -1.05
N ILE A 30 -3.02 1.47 -0.06
CA ILE A 30 -1.91 0.73 0.56
C ILE A 30 -2.17 -0.77 0.37
N GLU A 31 -1.12 -1.48 -0.01
CA GLU A 31 -1.10 -2.94 -0.16
C GLU A 31 0.01 -3.54 0.71
N VAL A 32 -0.33 -4.55 1.51
CA VAL A 32 0.58 -5.32 2.36
C VAL A 32 1.01 -6.57 1.59
N ASP A 33 2.03 -6.41 0.76
CA ASP A 33 2.47 -7.48 -0.11
C ASP A 33 3.28 -8.55 0.67
N GLY A 34 2.65 -9.71 0.86
CA GLY A 34 3.31 -10.95 1.31
C GLY A 34 4.25 -11.60 0.27
N PRO A 35 4.94 -12.70 0.62
CA PRO A 35 5.93 -13.35 -0.25
C PRO A 35 5.44 -13.76 -1.64
N SER A 36 4.19 -14.24 -1.75
CA SER A 36 3.58 -14.67 -3.02
C SER A 36 3.43 -13.56 -4.06
N HIS A 37 3.47 -12.28 -3.63
CA HIS A 37 3.39 -11.14 -4.52
C HIS A 37 4.71 -10.82 -5.23
N PHE A 38 5.78 -11.56 -4.94
CA PHE A 38 7.11 -11.27 -5.46
C PHE A 38 7.81 -12.50 -6.05
N ASP A 39 8.60 -12.25 -7.09
CA ASP A 39 9.64 -13.12 -7.60
C ASP A 39 10.99 -12.42 -7.44
N ASN A 40 11.92 -13.01 -6.67
CA ASN A 40 13.21 -12.42 -6.31
C ASN A 40 13.13 -10.93 -5.88
N ARG A 41 12.19 -10.60 -4.98
CA ARG A 41 11.89 -9.25 -4.47
C ARG A 41 11.39 -8.24 -5.52
N LYS A 42 11.07 -8.69 -6.73
CA LYS A 42 10.36 -7.90 -7.75
C LYS A 42 8.88 -8.32 -7.74
N PRO A 43 7.92 -7.38 -7.87
CA PRO A 43 6.51 -7.75 -7.91
C PRO A 43 6.24 -8.68 -9.10
N THR A 44 5.36 -9.66 -8.92
CA THR A 44 4.91 -10.52 -10.02
C THR A 44 4.16 -9.71 -11.08
N ALA A 45 3.98 -10.30 -12.27
CA ALA A 45 3.19 -9.68 -13.33
C ALA A 45 1.75 -9.36 -12.87
N THR A 46 1.12 -10.26 -12.12
CA THR A 46 -0.23 -10.08 -11.56
C THR A 46 -0.28 -8.91 -10.60
N THR A 47 0.65 -8.83 -9.64
CA THR A 47 0.75 -7.71 -8.70
C THR A 47 0.97 -6.40 -9.44
N LEU A 48 1.88 -6.37 -10.42
CA LEU A 48 2.17 -5.15 -11.19
C LEU A 48 0.97 -4.71 -12.05
N LEU A 49 0.23 -5.65 -12.64
CA LEU A 49 -0.96 -5.37 -13.43
C LEU A 49 -2.06 -4.73 -12.58
N LYS A 50 -2.39 -5.33 -11.42
CA LYS A 50 -3.36 -4.76 -10.46
C LYS A 50 -3.00 -3.32 -10.10
N ARG A 51 -1.75 -3.06 -9.73
CA ARG A 51 -1.28 -1.71 -9.36
C ARG A 51 -1.42 -0.71 -10.50
N ARG A 52 -1.07 -1.11 -11.72
CA ARG A 52 -1.21 -0.26 -12.93
C ARG A 52 -2.67 0.03 -13.23
N GLN A 53 -3.56 -0.95 -13.11
CA GLN A 53 -4.98 -0.79 -13.35
C GLN A 53 -5.63 0.17 -12.35
N ILE A 54 -5.37 0.03 -11.05
CA ILE A 54 -5.88 0.96 -10.03
C ILE A 54 -5.39 2.39 -10.30
N ALA A 55 -4.09 2.57 -10.57
CA ALA A 55 -3.54 3.90 -10.85
C ALA A 55 -4.08 4.52 -12.15
N ALA A 56 -4.31 3.71 -13.18
CA ALA A 56 -4.75 4.20 -14.49
C ALA A 56 -6.26 4.40 -14.59
N ILE A 57 -7.06 3.52 -13.97
CA ILE A 57 -8.52 3.49 -14.07
C ILE A 57 -9.12 4.30 -12.94
N ASP A 58 -8.85 3.94 -11.68
CA ASP A 58 -9.42 4.61 -10.51
C ASP A 58 -8.73 5.96 -10.23
N LYS A 59 -7.58 6.23 -10.87
CA LYS A 59 -6.76 7.44 -10.66
C LYS A 59 -6.26 7.62 -9.24
N ILE A 60 -6.16 6.52 -8.47
CA ILE A 60 -5.66 6.52 -7.10
C ILE A 60 -4.24 5.95 -7.08
N PRO A 61 -3.24 6.65 -6.53
CA PRO A 61 -1.91 6.08 -6.35
C PRO A 61 -1.95 4.91 -5.37
N LEU A 62 -1.16 3.87 -5.64
CA LEU A 62 -1.03 2.69 -4.79
C LEU A 62 0.41 2.52 -4.33
N VAL A 63 0.60 2.41 -3.01
CA VAL A 63 1.89 2.14 -2.37
C VAL A 63 1.94 0.73 -1.80
N SER A 64 3.09 0.10 -1.96
CA SER A 64 3.35 -1.27 -1.50
C SER A 64 4.11 -1.25 -0.17
N VAL A 65 3.73 -2.13 0.74
CA VAL A 65 4.42 -2.45 2.00
C VAL A 65 4.97 -3.87 1.86
N PRO A 66 6.20 -4.07 1.34
CA PRO A 66 6.75 -5.41 1.17
C PRO A 66 7.06 -6.06 2.51
N TYR A 67 6.69 -7.33 2.67
CA TYR A 67 6.85 -8.08 3.92
C TYR A 67 8.28 -8.01 4.50
N TRP A 68 9.33 -8.08 3.66
CA TRP A 68 10.71 -8.07 4.15
C TRP A 68 11.13 -6.70 4.69
N LYS A 69 10.62 -5.59 4.11
CA LYS A 69 10.88 -4.25 4.62
C LYS A 69 10.18 -4.07 5.95
N TRP A 70 8.91 -4.50 6.04
CA TRP A 70 8.13 -4.46 7.27
C TRP A 70 8.77 -5.31 8.39
N ASN A 71 9.13 -6.55 8.09
CA ASN A 71 9.72 -7.49 9.06
C ASN A 71 11.08 -7.00 9.57
N LYS A 72 11.88 -6.33 8.74
CA LYS A 72 13.17 -5.73 9.17
C LYS A 72 13.00 -4.68 10.27
N LEU A 73 11.84 -4.06 10.40
CA LEU A 73 11.55 -3.08 11.45
C LEU A 73 11.22 -3.74 12.81
N GLY A 74 10.97 -5.05 12.84
CA GLY A 74 10.71 -5.79 14.07
C GLY A 74 9.43 -5.34 14.80
N LYS A 75 9.52 -5.17 16.12
CA LYS A 75 8.40 -4.72 16.98
C LYS A 75 8.41 -3.22 17.25
N ASP A 76 9.33 -2.46 16.65
CA ASP A 76 9.46 -1.02 16.89
C ASP A 76 8.32 -0.26 16.18
N CYS A 77 7.30 0.12 16.96
CA CYS A 77 6.13 0.83 16.48
C CYS A 77 6.46 2.20 15.90
N VAL A 78 7.47 2.89 16.44
CA VAL A 78 7.88 4.23 15.97
C VAL A 78 8.51 4.13 14.59
N LYS A 79 9.42 3.16 14.38
CA LYS A 79 10.02 2.91 13.05
C LYS A 79 8.98 2.45 12.03
N LYS A 80 8.04 1.60 12.44
CA LYS A 80 6.93 1.17 11.57
C LYS A 80 6.04 2.33 11.16
N GLN A 81 5.68 3.20 12.10
CA GLN A 81 4.91 4.41 11.81
C GLN A 81 5.67 5.35 10.88
N GLN A 82 6.95 5.60 11.14
CA GLN A 82 7.80 6.46 10.30
C GLN A 82 7.96 5.89 8.89
N TYR A 83 8.09 4.56 8.76
CA TYR A 83 8.13 3.88 7.48
C TYR A 83 6.83 4.09 6.68
N LEU A 84 5.66 3.88 7.28
CA LEU A 84 4.38 4.11 6.61
C LEU A 84 4.20 5.58 6.21
N ARG A 85 4.55 6.52 7.08
CA ARG A 85 4.54 7.97 6.79
C ARG A 85 5.41 8.32 5.58
N SER A 86 6.61 7.75 5.50
CA SER A 86 7.51 7.95 4.36
C SER A 86 6.93 7.45 3.03
N LEU A 87 6.16 6.36 3.04
CA LEU A 87 5.53 5.82 1.83
C LEU A 87 4.41 6.73 1.31
N VAL A 88 3.70 7.43 2.20
CA VAL A 88 2.58 8.31 1.85
C VAL A 88 2.96 9.79 1.81
N GLY A 89 4.23 10.12 2.04
CA GLY A 89 4.79 11.46 1.86
C GLY A 89 4.47 12.47 2.98
N ILE A 90 4.44 12.02 4.24
CA ILE A 90 4.24 12.88 5.43
C ILE A 90 5.26 12.62 6.53
#